data_AF-A0A1I4E333-F1
#
_entry.id   AF-A0A1I4E333-F1
#
_cell.length_a   1.000
_cell.length_b   1.000
_cell.length_c   1.000
_cell.angle_alpha   90.00
_cell.angle_beta   90.00
_cell.angle_gamma   90.00
#
_symmetry.space_group_name_H-M   'P 1'
#
loop_
_entity.id
_entity.type
_entity.pdbx_description
1 polymer ?
#
loop_
_entity_poly.entity_id
_entity_poly.type
_entity_poly.pdbx_seq_one_letter_code
_entity_poly.pdbx_strand_id
1 'polypeptide(L)'
;MKSGKIRWGLSAAWGPNRPLRSAGSVAMDADAAGAGSWIERARRYGYALALSLAGAFLSAAPAQAQVWTLSPAQRQSYLQYYAPLILQRSEENGGKPGRDWLSNYDFDRDGNFANNRYTWVNLLPQYVAESAAASGAYKHWRIRPTLYTSLVEYTDGAGKGLILLYHVYHPVDKKGNEIHDWERVEIAVRGVGGVGGAPGAAGEYVGHVTVTSHHDHVMRSAGSPDLNFMSVASGKHVLLWQADEDGGLDPGGATAHELHFVQHSYAQIQSWAQTAGNAKVDVSNDGDKKVHYVWVPETSSAAVTAWGAQPIHYGNASALASRQDGDTPWYAVKRITYELQDIADVFRSQWDDAMWPISWTADSTEDVLLETALLNEAGQVDVPAGLRRFYLGSRDTQSSSLTDGRNGVLGKDWFMGAYSAETNADIVSGSDKFKGYEGAGRGSDGRNRADASGDLGSLNNYWRQHDFFVHTGAVDTRELYEAGTWLTGAWYTPANGGFDGRWAQLFDDRVAYEFTLPLSVAITTAESACREYVMFTATAAGGSPPYQYSWSGSFVPVAGSTRNVRMYWQDTATVTVTSSDGQSVSKTHTYRRVCPGGGNP
;
A
#
# COMPACT_ATOMS: atom_id res chain seq x y z
N MET A 1 -28.36 48.82 26.69
CA MET A 1 -28.39 49.87 27.72
C MET A 1 -27.18 49.70 28.63
N LYS A 2 -26.43 50.80 28.85
CA LYS A 2 -25.39 51.11 29.89
C LYS A 2 -24.23 50.09 30.09
N SER A 3 -22.99 50.33 29.64
CA SER A 3 -21.93 51.34 29.97
C SER A 3 -21.20 51.07 31.30
N GLY A 4 -19.87 51.18 31.48
CA GLY A 4 -18.78 51.80 30.69
C GLY A 4 -17.41 51.17 31.03
N LYS A 5 -16.39 51.23 30.15
CA LYS A 5 -15.35 52.28 29.92
C LYS A 5 -14.41 52.55 31.11
N ILE A 6 -13.08 52.41 30.91
CA ILE A 6 -12.01 53.45 30.81
C ILE A 6 -10.66 52.67 30.82
N ARG A 7 -9.50 53.02 30.25
CA ARG A 7 -8.98 53.91 29.17
C ARG A 7 -7.52 53.46 28.94
N TRP A 8 -7.05 53.57 27.70
CA TRP A 8 -5.63 53.60 27.32
C TRP A 8 -5.05 55.00 27.49
N GLY A 9 -3.76 55.09 27.83
CA GLY A 9 -2.97 56.33 27.91
C GLY A 9 -1.75 56.28 26.98
N LEU A 10 -1.58 57.36 26.23
CA LEU A 10 -0.55 57.64 25.21
C LEU A 10 0.20 58.93 25.63
N SER A 11 1.52 58.97 25.46
CA SER A 11 2.36 60.17 25.18
C SER A 11 3.79 59.69 24.89
N ALA A 12 4.41 59.77 23.70
CA ALA A 12 4.80 60.93 22.87
C ALA A 12 5.73 61.93 23.59
N ALA A 13 6.99 62.08 23.15
CA ALA A 13 7.40 63.06 22.12
C ALA A 13 8.93 63.33 22.03
N TRP A 14 9.32 63.91 20.87
CA TRP A 14 10.50 64.76 20.55
C TRP A 14 11.72 64.13 19.80
N GLY A 15 11.84 64.47 18.50
CA GLY A 15 13.12 64.60 17.76
C GLY A 15 13.69 66.03 17.92
N PRO A 16 14.49 66.63 16.99
CA PRO A 16 15.16 66.14 15.77
C PRO A 16 16.66 66.56 15.66
N ASN A 17 17.41 66.14 14.62
CA ASN A 17 18.28 67.01 13.79
C ASN A 17 19.18 66.25 12.79
N ARG A 18 19.06 66.64 11.51
CA ARG A 18 20.09 66.58 10.45
C ARG A 18 20.81 67.96 10.41
N PRO A 19 22.02 68.11 9.84
CA PRO A 19 22.11 68.46 8.41
C PRO A 19 23.32 67.91 7.63
N LEU A 20 23.17 67.96 6.31
CA LEU A 20 24.16 67.80 5.23
C LEU A 20 25.20 68.94 5.18
N ARG A 21 26.34 68.68 4.54
CA ARG A 21 27.11 69.53 3.57
C ARG A 21 28.30 68.69 3.06
N SER A 22 28.43 68.32 1.79
CA SER A 22 28.75 69.06 0.55
C SER A 22 30.24 69.43 0.35
N ALA A 23 30.84 68.80 -0.67
CA ALA A 23 31.66 69.35 -1.75
C ALA A 23 32.99 70.11 -1.48
N GLY A 24 33.99 69.74 -2.30
CA GLY A 24 35.17 70.53 -2.68
C GLY A 24 36.47 69.81 -2.32
N SER A 25 37.51 69.73 -3.14
CA SER A 25 37.79 70.14 -4.52
C SER A 25 39.27 69.79 -4.78
N VAL A 26 39.57 69.32 -5.99
CA VAL A 26 40.75 69.68 -6.81
C VAL A 26 42.16 69.55 -6.22
N ALA A 27 42.95 68.64 -6.80
CA ALA A 27 44.25 68.99 -7.35
C ALA A 27 44.54 68.10 -8.58
N MET A 28 44.56 68.76 -9.73
CA MET A 28 45.17 68.27 -10.96
C MET A 28 46.68 68.25 -10.77
N ASP A 29 47.35 67.27 -11.38
CA ASP A 29 48.55 67.59 -12.15
C ASP A 29 48.41 66.94 -13.53
N ALA A 30 48.68 67.78 -14.52
CA ALA A 30 48.55 67.53 -15.94
C ALA A 30 49.88 67.06 -16.54
N ASP A 31 49.76 66.61 -17.80
CA ASP A 31 50.77 66.45 -18.86
C ASP A 31 50.96 64.98 -19.27
N ALA A 32 50.93 64.60 -20.55
CA ALA A 32 50.65 65.32 -21.79
C ALA A 32 50.41 64.29 -22.92
N ALA A 33 49.85 64.78 -24.03
CA ALA A 33 49.81 64.19 -25.37
C ALA A 33 48.87 62.98 -25.57
N GLY A 34 48.07 62.88 -26.63
CA GLY A 34 47.94 63.67 -27.85
C GLY A 34 46.84 63.04 -28.70
N ALA A 35 46.13 63.87 -29.45
CA ALA A 35 45.00 63.49 -30.29
C ALA A 35 45.38 62.43 -31.35
N GLY A 36 44.60 61.36 -31.43
CA GLY A 36 44.80 60.27 -32.37
C GLY A 36 43.51 59.50 -32.70
N SER A 37 42.79 60.01 -33.69
CA SER A 37 41.80 59.33 -34.53
C SER A 37 40.39 59.05 -33.94
N TRP A 38 39.43 59.79 -34.50
CA TRP A 38 37.99 59.59 -34.38
C TRP A 38 37.47 58.34 -35.14
N ILE A 39 38.36 57.51 -35.70
CA ILE A 39 38.03 56.37 -36.56
C ILE A 39 37.88 55.06 -35.75
N GLU A 40 38.44 54.97 -34.53
CA GLU A 40 38.30 53.76 -33.69
C GLU A 40 37.01 53.70 -32.86
N ARG A 41 36.31 54.83 -32.65
CA ARG A 41 35.02 54.82 -31.92
C ARG A 41 33.84 54.41 -32.80
N ALA A 42 33.89 54.66 -34.11
CA ALA A 42 32.82 54.23 -35.04
C ALA A 42 32.81 52.71 -35.29
N ARG A 43 33.96 52.03 -35.15
CA ARG A 43 34.06 50.57 -35.30
C ARG A 43 33.47 49.81 -34.10
N ARG A 44 33.51 50.36 -32.88
CA ARG A 44 33.00 49.67 -31.66
C ARG A 44 31.48 49.70 -31.52
N TYR A 45 30.77 50.63 -32.16
CA TYR A 45 29.30 50.64 -32.15
C TYR A 45 28.68 49.81 -33.30
N GLY A 46 29.42 49.54 -34.38
CA GLY A 46 28.98 48.64 -35.46
C GLY A 46 28.95 47.16 -35.07
N TYR A 47 29.90 46.69 -34.24
CA TYR A 47 29.91 45.29 -33.78
C TYR A 47 28.92 45.00 -32.64
N ALA A 48 28.52 46.00 -31.85
CA ALA A 48 27.54 45.83 -30.78
C ALA A 48 26.08 45.72 -31.31
N LEU A 49 25.81 46.27 -32.51
CA LEU A 49 24.48 46.16 -33.14
C LEU A 49 24.35 44.89 -34.00
N ALA A 50 25.46 44.37 -34.55
CA ALA A 50 25.46 43.10 -35.30
C ALA A 50 25.39 41.85 -34.40
N LEU A 51 25.90 41.92 -33.16
CA LEU A 51 25.76 40.83 -32.18
C LEU A 51 24.41 40.81 -31.44
N SER A 52 23.66 41.92 -31.43
CA SER A 52 22.31 41.96 -30.83
C SER A 52 21.21 41.53 -31.81
N LEU A 53 21.47 41.53 -33.12
CA LEU A 53 20.52 41.05 -34.15
C LEU A 53 20.78 39.62 -34.64
N ALA A 54 21.95 39.03 -34.36
CA ALA A 54 22.23 37.61 -34.64
C ALA A 54 21.68 36.65 -33.55
N GLY A 55 21.29 37.16 -32.38
CA GLY A 55 20.64 36.39 -31.32
C GLY A 55 19.11 36.28 -31.44
N ALA A 56 18.50 37.00 -32.39
CA ALA A 56 17.04 37.07 -32.55
C ALA A 56 16.45 36.01 -33.51
N PHE A 57 17.28 35.09 -34.02
CA PHE A 57 16.85 33.98 -34.89
C PHE A 57 17.39 32.61 -34.46
N LEU A 58 17.85 32.48 -33.22
CA LEU A 58 17.82 31.16 -32.57
C LEU A 58 16.37 30.97 -32.15
N SER A 59 15.61 30.23 -32.97
CA SER A 59 14.38 29.59 -32.49
C SER A 59 14.69 29.04 -31.11
N ALA A 60 13.97 29.50 -30.08
CA ALA A 60 13.96 28.82 -28.82
C ALA A 60 13.67 27.36 -29.15
N ALA A 61 14.68 26.49 -29.03
CA ALA A 61 14.39 25.08 -28.92
C ALA A 61 13.34 25.01 -27.81
N PRO A 62 12.17 24.37 -28.02
CA PRO A 62 11.25 24.19 -26.93
C PRO A 62 12.09 23.61 -25.78
N ALA A 63 12.08 24.27 -24.62
CA ALA A 63 12.63 23.69 -23.43
C ALA A 63 11.86 22.39 -23.25
N GLN A 64 12.42 21.29 -23.73
CA GLN A 64 11.84 19.98 -23.50
C GLN A 64 11.91 19.81 -22.00
N ALA A 65 10.74 19.77 -21.35
CA ALA A 65 10.64 19.39 -19.95
C ALA A 65 11.47 18.11 -19.81
N GLN A 66 12.53 18.19 -19.00
CA GLN A 66 13.44 17.06 -18.85
C GLN A 66 12.63 15.91 -18.28
N VAL A 67 12.48 14.83 -19.06
CA VAL A 67 11.88 13.58 -18.60
C VAL A 67 12.76 13.09 -17.45
N TRP A 68 12.21 13.19 -16.25
CA TRP A 68 12.89 12.85 -15.02
C TRP A 68 11.95 11.87 -14.35
N THR A 69 12.15 10.56 -14.48
CA THR A 69 11.40 9.55 -13.74
C THR A 69 12.35 8.57 -13.09
N LEU A 70 11.96 8.05 -11.93
CA LEU A 70 12.70 6.99 -11.26
C LEU A 70 12.64 5.70 -12.09
N SER A 71 13.73 4.94 -12.12
CA SER A 71 13.69 3.56 -12.61
C SER A 71 12.94 2.65 -11.62
N PRO A 72 12.46 1.47 -12.04
CA PRO A 72 11.85 0.49 -11.14
C PRO A 72 12.73 0.17 -9.92
N ALA A 73 14.04 -0.04 -10.13
CA ALA A 73 14.99 -0.32 -9.05
C ALA A 73 15.13 0.84 -8.05
N GLN A 74 15.05 2.08 -8.52
CA GLN A 74 15.05 3.25 -7.63
C GLN A 74 13.75 3.32 -6.82
N ARG A 75 12.60 3.05 -7.44
CA ARG A 75 11.30 3.02 -6.72
C ARG A 75 11.28 1.95 -5.63
N GLN A 76 11.76 0.74 -5.95
CA GLN A 76 11.98 -0.32 -4.96
C GLN A 76 12.90 0.17 -3.83
N SER A 77 14.01 0.84 -4.17
CA SER A 77 14.95 1.37 -3.16
C SER A 77 14.28 2.39 -2.22
N TYR A 78 13.42 3.27 -2.74
CA TYR A 78 12.65 4.22 -1.92
C TYR A 78 11.68 3.50 -0.98
N LEU A 79 10.93 2.52 -1.49
CA LEU A 79 10.01 1.71 -0.68
C LEU A 79 10.76 0.94 0.41
N GLN A 80 11.91 0.35 0.09
CA GLN A 80 12.72 -0.39 1.06
C GLN A 80 13.36 0.53 2.11
N TYR A 81 13.86 1.69 1.70
CA TYR A 81 14.56 2.62 2.59
C TYR A 81 13.61 3.24 3.62
N TYR A 82 12.36 3.53 3.24
CA TYR A 82 11.37 4.17 4.10
C TYR A 82 10.34 3.21 4.71
N ALA A 83 10.43 1.91 4.44
CA ALA A 83 9.52 0.90 4.99
C ALA A 83 9.39 1.03 6.52
N PRO A 84 8.18 0.95 7.10
CA PRO A 84 7.96 1.24 8.52
C PRO A 84 8.58 0.17 9.45
N LEU A 85 8.91 0.55 10.68
CA LEU A 85 9.17 -0.42 11.74
C LEU A 85 7.96 -0.45 12.65
N ILE A 86 7.34 -1.63 12.78
CA ILE A 86 6.09 -1.80 13.53
C ILE A 86 6.41 -2.56 14.81
N LEU A 87 6.22 -1.91 15.96
CA LEU A 87 6.14 -2.58 17.26
C LEU A 87 4.70 -3.04 17.45
N GLN A 88 4.46 -4.24 17.95
CA GLN A 88 3.09 -4.75 18.04
C GLN A 88 2.84 -5.43 19.38
N ARG A 89 1.66 -5.18 19.93
CA ARG A 89 1.08 -5.95 21.03
C ARG A 89 0.43 -7.22 20.50
N SER A 90 0.48 -8.29 21.29
CA SER A 90 -0.17 -9.55 20.95
C SER A 90 -1.16 -10.01 22.00
N GLU A 91 -2.14 -10.81 21.59
CA GLU A 91 -3.09 -11.58 22.38
C GLU A 91 -2.91 -13.08 22.08
N GLU A 92 -1.79 -13.66 22.52
CA GLU A 92 -1.48 -15.07 22.21
C GLU A 92 -1.65 -16.04 23.39
N ASN A 93 -2.13 -15.55 24.52
CA ASN A 93 -2.49 -16.41 25.64
C ASN A 93 -3.72 -17.27 25.29
N GLY A 94 -3.92 -18.35 26.04
CA GLY A 94 -5.13 -19.18 25.89
C GLY A 94 -5.17 -20.03 24.61
N GLY A 95 -4.03 -20.30 23.96
CA GLY A 95 -3.96 -21.22 22.82
C GLY A 95 -4.10 -20.55 21.44
N LYS A 96 -3.79 -19.25 21.36
CA LYS A 96 -3.78 -18.46 20.11
C LYS A 96 -2.36 -18.13 19.59
N PRO A 97 -1.37 -19.05 19.59
CA PRO A 97 0.00 -18.68 19.21
C PRO A 97 0.06 -18.24 17.74
N GLY A 98 0.77 -17.15 17.48
CA GLY A 98 0.90 -16.51 16.16
C GLY A 98 -0.31 -15.69 15.70
N ARG A 99 -1.37 -15.56 16.51
CA ARG A 99 -2.63 -14.93 16.08
C ARG A 99 -2.47 -13.53 15.51
N ASP A 100 -1.59 -12.73 16.11
CA ASP A 100 -1.34 -11.34 15.73
C ASP A 100 -0.19 -11.18 14.73
N TRP A 101 0.31 -12.27 14.12
CA TRP A 101 1.32 -12.12 13.08
C TRP A 101 0.79 -11.34 11.89
N LEU A 102 1.60 -10.44 11.35
CA LEU A 102 1.36 -9.90 10.02
C LEU A 102 1.33 -11.07 9.02
N SER A 103 0.40 -11.02 8.07
CA SER A 103 0.18 -12.14 7.15
C SER A 103 0.31 -11.73 5.69
N ASN A 104 0.60 -12.72 4.87
CA ASN A 104 0.39 -12.62 3.43
C ASN A 104 -1.09 -12.87 3.11
N TYR A 105 -1.60 -12.28 2.03
CA TYR A 105 -3.00 -12.44 1.62
C TYR A 105 -3.35 -13.90 1.26
N ASP A 106 -2.40 -14.63 0.66
CA ASP A 106 -2.52 -16.05 0.28
C ASP A 106 -1.64 -16.93 1.18
N PHE A 107 -1.74 -16.75 2.50
CA PHE A 107 -0.82 -17.38 3.46
C PHE A 107 -0.92 -18.92 3.47
N ASP A 108 -2.06 -19.52 3.16
CA ASP A 108 -2.24 -20.98 3.10
C ASP A 108 -2.13 -21.54 1.68
N ARG A 109 -2.04 -20.66 0.67
CA ARG A 109 -1.77 -20.96 -0.75
C ARG A 109 -2.84 -21.81 -1.42
N ASP A 110 -4.08 -21.66 -1.00
CA ASP A 110 -5.21 -22.33 -1.63
C ASP A 110 -5.93 -21.47 -2.69
N GLY A 111 -5.57 -20.17 -2.79
CA GLY A 111 -6.17 -19.21 -3.71
C GLY A 111 -7.64 -18.88 -3.39
N ASN A 112 -8.11 -19.23 -2.19
CA ASN A 112 -9.47 -19.04 -1.71
C ASN A 112 -9.49 -18.19 -0.44
N PHE A 113 -9.50 -16.88 -0.62
CA PHE A 113 -9.44 -15.95 0.50
C PHE A 113 -10.71 -15.94 1.36
N ALA A 114 -11.80 -16.56 0.90
CA ALA A 114 -13.06 -16.59 1.63
C ALA A 114 -13.08 -17.54 2.84
N ASN A 115 -12.01 -18.30 3.07
CA ASN A 115 -11.84 -19.10 4.29
C ASN A 115 -10.71 -18.55 5.19
N ASN A 116 -10.01 -17.47 4.79
CA ASN A 116 -8.81 -16.98 5.47
C ASN A 116 -9.02 -16.77 6.96
N ARG A 117 -10.15 -16.16 7.37
CA ARG A 117 -10.50 -15.97 8.78
C ARG A 117 -10.55 -17.29 9.54
N TYR A 118 -11.25 -18.28 8.99
CA TYR A 118 -11.38 -19.59 9.63
C TYR A 118 -10.05 -20.33 9.70
N THR A 119 -9.30 -20.35 8.59
CA THR A 119 -7.99 -21.00 8.52
C THR A 119 -7.03 -20.36 9.51
N TRP A 120 -6.96 -19.03 9.55
CA TRP A 120 -6.13 -18.30 10.50
C TRP A 120 -6.54 -18.61 11.94
N VAL A 121 -7.83 -18.53 12.27
CA VAL A 121 -8.30 -18.76 13.65
C VAL A 121 -8.07 -20.19 14.11
N ASN A 122 -8.46 -21.19 13.31
CA ASN A 122 -8.60 -22.56 13.79
C ASN A 122 -7.41 -23.46 13.46
N LEU A 123 -6.64 -23.13 12.42
CA LEU A 123 -5.58 -23.99 11.90
C LEU A 123 -4.17 -23.41 12.13
N LEU A 124 -4.02 -22.09 12.30
CA LEU A 124 -2.73 -21.49 12.69
C LEU A 124 -2.15 -22.07 13.99
N PRO A 125 -2.93 -22.28 15.08
CA PRO A 125 -2.37 -22.91 16.28
C PRO A 125 -1.79 -24.31 16.01
N GLN A 126 -2.36 -25.05 15.06
CA GLN A 126 -1.85 -26.36 14.63
C GLN A 126 -0.56 -26.19 13.84
N TYR A 127 -0.49 -25.23 12.90
CA TYR A 127 0.76 -24.88 12.22
C TYR A 127 1.90 -24.58 13.21
N VAL A 128 1.63 -23.79 14.25
CA VAL A 128 2.64 -23.44 15.27
C VAL A 128 3.00 -24.64 16.15
N ALA A 129 2.05 -25.51 16.49
CA ALA A 129 2.30 -26.72 17.27
C ALA A 129 3.13 -27.75 16.47
N GLU A 130 2.74 -28.03 15.23
CA GLU A 130 3.40 -28.98 14.33
C GLU A 130 4.78 -28.46 13.87
N SER A 131 4.97 -27.14 13.78
CA SER A 131 6.26 -26.47 13.55
C SER A 131 7.33 -26.96 14.52
N ALA A 132 7.00 -27.14 15.80
CA ALA A 132 7.95 -27.65 16.81
C ALA A 132 8.42 -29.09 16.50
N ALA A 133 7.62 -29.87 15.78
CA ALA A 133 7.93 -31.23 15.36
C ALA A 133 8.60 -31.28 13.97
N ALA A 134 8.84 -30.13 13.32
CA ALA A 134 9.41 -30.00 11.97
C ALA A 134 8.74 -30.90 10.91
N SER A 135 7.49 -31.31 11.13
CA SER A 135 6.67 -32.16 10.28
C SER A 135 5.21 -31.84 10.54
N GLY A 136 4.32 -31.98 9.55
CA GLY A 136 2.91 -31.62 9.70
C GLY A 136 2.22 -31.31 8.37
N ALA A 137 0.90 -31.17 8.44
CA ALA A 137 0.06 -30.92 7.26
C ALA A 137 0.30 -29.51 6.69
N TYR A 138 0.60 -28.55 7.56
CA TYR A 138 0.66 -27.12 7.23
C TYR A 138 2.07 -26.60 6.90
N LYS A 139 3.06 -27.50 6.77
CA LYS A 139 4.47 -27.13 6.54
C LYS A 139 4.75 -26.31 5.27
N HIS A 140 3.77 -26.23 4.38
CA HIS A 140 3.84 -25.57 3.08
C HIS A 140 3.21 -24.16 3.08
N TRP A 141 2.57 -23.77 4.18
CA TRP A 141 1.96 -22.45 4.31
C TRP A 141 3.01 -21.35 4.20
N ARG A 142 2.63 -20.27 3.51
CA ARG A 142 3.34 -19.00 3.37
C ARG A 142 3.02 -18.09 4.56
N ILE A 143 3.40 -18.52 5.76
CA ILE A 143 3.46 -17.59 6.90
C ILE A 143 4.70 -16.69 6.69
N ARG A 144 4.54 -15.70 5.80
CA ARG A 144 5.50 -14.66 5.46
C ARG A 144 4.86 -13.30 5.76
N PRO A 145 5.21 -12.66 6.88
CA PRO A 145 4.83 -11.28 7.16
C PRO A 145 5.06 -10.40 5.94
N THR A 146 4.01 -9.75 5.46
CA THR A 146 4.02 -9.01 4.19
C THR A 146 3.38 -7.63 4.41
N LEU A 147 4.01 -6.58 3.90
CA LEU A 147 3.36 -5.30 3.68
C LEU A 147 3.15 -5.12 2.17
N TYR A 148 1.89 -4.96 1.76
CA TYR A 148 1.55 -4.68 0.37
C TYR A 148 1.78 -3.21 0.07
N THR A 149 2.63 -2.93 -0.91
CA THR A 149 3.17 -1.61 -1.12
C THR A 149 2.94 -1.11 -2.55
N SER A 150 2.98 0.21 -2.68
CA SER A 150 3.02 0.90 -3.97
C SER A 150 3.61 2.29 -3.77
N LEU A 151 3.97 2.94 -4.88
CA LEU A 151 4.54 4.28 -4.87
C LEU A 151 3.88 5.14 -5.93
N VAL A 152 3.45 6.34 -5.55
CA VAL A 152 3.00 7.40 -6.46
C VAL A 152 4.11 8.43 -6.61
N GLU A 153 4.59 8.63 -7.84
CA GLU A 153 5.62 9.60 -8.21
C GLU A 153 4.94 10.75 -8.97
N TYR A 154 5.18 11.99 -8.54
CA TYR A 154 4.59 13.16 -9.19
C TYR A 154 5.52 14.38 -9.08
N THR A 155 5.23 15.38 -9.89
CA THR A 155 5.94 16.67 -9.86
C THR A 155 5.47 17.49 -8.67
N ASP A 156 6.42 18.00 -7.88
CA ASP A 156 6.15 18.84 -6.71
C ASP A 156 6.99 20.11 -6.77
N GLY A 157 6.36 21.20 -7.22
CA GLY A 157 7.05 22.45 -7.53
C GLY A 157 8.14 22.23 -8.59
N ALA A 158 9.39 22.52 -8.25
CA ALA A 158 10.55 22.30 -9.12
C ALA A 158 11.19 20.91 -8.95
N GLY A 159 10.70 20.09 -8.01
CA GLY A 159 11.25 18.78 -7.69
C GLY A 159 10.22 17.65 -7.86
N LYS A 160 10.45 16.56 -7.13
CA LYS A 160 9.53 15.42 -7.06
C LYS A 160 8.98 15.22 -5.66
N GLY A 161 7.72 14.80 -5.62
CA GLY A 161 7.09 14.19 -4.47
C GLY A 161 6.91 12.69 -4.72
N LEU A 162 7.08 11.90 -3.67
CA LEU A 162 6.71 10.49 -3.64
C LEU A 162 5.68 10.30 -2.53
N ILE A 163 4.62 9.56 -2.82
CA ILE A 163 3.77 8.97 -1.80
C ILE A 163 4.08 7.48 -1.75
N LEU A 164 4.63 7.03 -0.63
CA LEU A 164 4.95 5.63 -0.38
C LEU A 164 3.82 5.03 0.43
N LEU A 165 3.17 3.99 -0.10
CA LEU A 165 2.02 3.35 0.51
C LEU A 165 2.44 1.96 1.00
N TYR A 166 2.07 1.61 2.22
CA TYR A 166 2.24 0.28 2.79
C TYR A 166 0.94 -0.13 3.44
N HIS A 167 0.47 -1.34 3.15
CA HIS A 167 -0.77 -1.87 3.66
C HIS A 167 -0.46 -3.10 4.49
N VAL A 168 -0.92 -3.07 5.73
CA VAL A 168 -0.87 -4.18 6.67
C VAL A 168 -2.14 -4.98 6.47
N TYR A 169 -2.01 -6.26 6.13
CA TYR A 169 -3.14 -7.16 5.99
C TYR A 169 -3.24 -8.09 7.21
N HIS A 170 -4.44 -8.16 7.77
CA HIS A 170 -4.81 -9.15 8.77
C HIS A 170 -5.93 -10.05 8.25
N PRO A 171 -5.79 -11.38 8.30
CA PRO A 171 -6.84 -12.31 7.89
C PRO A 171 -8.13 -12.16 8.70
N VAL A 172 -8.01 -11.63 9.92
CA VAL A 172 -9.10 -11.41 10.86
C VAL A 172 -9.06 -9.98 11.37
N ASP A 173 -10.23 -9.48 11.76
CA ASP A 173 -10.32 -8.30 12.62
C ASP A 173 -10.61 -8.73 14.08
N LYS A 174 -11.04 -7.77 14.90
CA LYS A 174 -11.34 -7.88 16.31
C LYS A 174 -12.04 -9.17 16.69
N LYS A 175 -11.49 -9.83 17.71
CA LYS A 175 -12.04 -11.08 18.29
C LYS A 175 -12.11 -12.26 17.30
N GLY A 176 -11.52 -12.18 16.12
CA GLY A 176 -11.49 -13.27 15.14
C GLY A 176 -12.83 -13.61 14.47
N ASN A 177 -13.82 -12.71 14.55
CA ASN A 177 -15.18 -12.96 14.04
C ASN A 177 -15.50 -12.28 12.70
N GLU A 178 -14.66 -11.34 12.26
CA GLU A 178 -14.77 -10.60 11.00
C GLU A 178 -13.55 -10.87 10.12
N ILE A 179 -13.72 -10.80 8.79
CA ILE A 179 -12.72 -11.20 7.80
C ILE A 179 -12.05 -9.96 7.20
N HIS A 180 -10.73 -10.02 7.09
CA HIS A 180 -9.92 -9.00 6.43
C HIS A 180 -9.99 -7.63 7.11
N ASP A 181 -8.88 -7.26 7.75
CA ASP A 181 -8.61 -5.88 8.08
C ASP A 181 -7.39 -5.36 7.33
N TRP A 182 -7.47 -4.09 6.94
CA TRP A 182 -6.46 -3.40 6.14
C TRP A 182 -6.13 -2.07 6.78
N GLU A 183 -4.94 -2.00 7.34
CA GLU A 183 -4.39 -0.76 7.85
C GLU A 183 -3.37 -0.19 6.88
N ARG A 184 -3.32 1.13 6.75
CA ARG A 184 -2.44 1.81 5.79
C ARG A 184 -1.43 2.69 6.51
N VAL A 185 -0.21 2.68 6.00
CA VAL A 185 0.83 3.67 6.27
C VAL A 185 1.13 4.40 4.97
N GLU A 186 0.99 5.71 4.98
CA GLU A 186 1.31 6.61 3.88
C GLU A 186 2.48 7.51 4.30
N ILE A 187 3.56 7.53 3.52
CA ILE A 187 4.73 8.38 3.78
C ILE A 187 4.93 9.30 2.58
N ALA A 188 4.79 10.61 2.79
CA ALA A 188 5.06 11.60 1.78
C ALA A 188 6.52 12.05 1.84
N VAL A 189 7.31 11.70 0.82
CA VAL A 189 8.70 12.15 0.67
C VAL A 189 8.76 13.30 -0.32
N ARG A 190 9.48 14.36 0.04
CA ARG A 190 9.55 15.63 -0.68
C ARG A 190 11.00 15.97 -1.00
N GLY A 191 11.21 16.80 -2.03
CA GLY A 191 12.55 17.21 -2.42
C GLY A 191 13.38 16.09 -3.06
N VAL A 192 12.71 15.09 -3.64
CA VAL A 192 13.37 13.93 -4.26
C VAL A 192 14.11 14.39 -5.52
N GLY A 193 15.43 14.17 -5.56
CA GLY A 193 16.23 14.38 -6.76
C GLY A 193 16.01 13.22 -7.72
N GLY A 194 15.29 13.39 -8.84
CA GLY A 194 14.92 12.36 -9.82
C GLY A 194 16.03 11.48 -10.44
N VAL A 195 16.27 11.50 -11.76
CA VAL A 195 17.20 10.56 -12.46
C VAL A 195 18.56 10.52 -11.77
N GLY A 196 18.87 9.38 -11.15
CA GLY A 196 20.06 9.13 -10.34
C GLY A 196 19.88 9.23 -8.82
N GLY A 197 18.74 9.71 -8.32
CA GLY A 197 18.43 9.82 -6.90
C GLY A 197 18.44 8.48 -6.17
N ALA A 198 19.21 8.42 -5.10
CA ALA A 198 19.10 7.40 -4.08
C ALA A 198 18.34 7.99 -2.88
N PRO A 199 17.55 7.18 -2.16
CA PRO A 199 16.85 7.66 -0.98
C PRO A 199 17.85 8.17 0.08
N GLY A 200 17.42 9.15 0.87
CA GLY A 200 18.24 9.81 1.89
C GLY A 200 19.22 10.86 1.36
N ALA A 201 19.12 11.25 0.09
CA ALA A 201 19.97 12.29 -0.49
C ALA A 201 19.74 13.68 0.15
N ALA A 202 20.74 14.56 0.06
CA ALA A 202 20.65 15.91 0.63
C ALA A 202 19.53 16.73 -0.03
N GLY A 203 18.66 17.35 0.79
CA GLY A 203 17.49 18.11 0.34
C GLY A 203 16.18 17.31 0.34
N GLU A 204 16.27 15.97 0.41
CA GLU A 204 15.13 15.08 0.58
C GLU A 204 14.66 15.05 2.05
N TYR A 205 13.35 15.02 2.26
CA TYR A 205 12.78 14.89 3.60
C TYR A 205 11.40 14.23 3.59
N VAL A 206 11.02 13.64 4.71
CA VAL A 206 9.65 13.16 4.93
C VAL A 206 8.80 14.37 5.31
N GLY A 207 7.84 14.73 4.46
CA GLY A 207 6.92 15.85 4.66
C GLY A 207 5.84 15.54 5.68
N HIS A 208 5.25 14.36 5.62
CA HIS A 208 4.32 13.83 6.63
C HIS A 208 4.22 12.31 6.53
N VAL A 209 3.65 11.72 7.57
CA VAL A 209 3.20 10.32 7.59
C VAL A 209 1.75 10.30 8.02
N THR A 210 0.93 9.50 7.35
CA THR A 210 -0.46 9.23 7.73
C THR A 210 -0.61 7.74 8.02
N VAL A 211 -1.31 7.40 9.09
CA VAL A 211 -1.70 6.02 9.37
C VAL A 211 -3.22 5.91 9.45
N THR A 212 -3.75 4.76 9.06
CA THR A 212 -5.13 4.43 9.39
C THR A 212 -5.17 3.92 10.83
N SER A 213 -6.12 4.47 11.59
CA SER A 213 -6.46 4.02 12.94
C SER A 213 -7.96 3.73 12.89
N HIS A 214 -8.33 2.50 12.55
CA HIS A 214 -9.73 2.10 12.32
C HIS A 214 -10.38 2.84 11.13
N HIS A 215 -11.29 3.78 11.38
CA HIS A 215 -11.95 4.58 10.34
C HIS A 215 -11.33 5.97 10.18
N ASP A 216 -10.24 6.25 10.90
CA ASP A 216 -9.63 7.57 10.96
C ASP A 216 -8.26 7.58 10.28
N HIS A 217 -7.83 8.75 9.79
CA HIS A 217 -6.57 8.93 9.10
C HIS A 217 -5.69 9.93 9.84
N VAL A 218 -4.91 9.43 10.78
CA VAL A 218 -4.10 10.22 11.70
C VAL A 218 -2.80 10.62 11.01
N MET A 219 -2.57 11.92 10.88
CA MET A 219 -1.42 12.49 10.17
C MET A 219 -0.45 13.17 11.13
N ARG A 220 0.85 12.98 10.87
CA ARG A 220 1.94 13.69 11.53
C ARG A 220 2.87 14.32 10.50
N SER A 221 2.96 15.64 10.54
CA SER A 221 3.84 16.42 9.68
C SER A 221 5.30 16.40 10.15
N ALA A 222 6.21 16.73 9.23
CA ALA A 222 7.61 16.96 9.51
C ALA A 222 7.80 17.92 10.69
N GLY A 223 8.67 17.55 11.63
CA GLY A 223 8.94 18.34 12.84
C GLY A 223 7.93 18.12 13.97
N SER A 224 6.90 17.28 13.78
CA SER A 224 6.08 16.82 14.89
C SER A 224 6.94 16.03 15.91
N PRO A 225 6.78 16.27 17.23
CA PRO A 225 7.48 15.50 18.26
C PRO A 225 7.03 14.04 18.32
N ASP A 226 5.84 13.72 17.80
CA ASP A 226 5.31 12.35 17.78
C ASP A 226 5.79 11.55 16.56
N LEU A 227 6.49 12.18 15.61
CA LEU A 227 6.96 11.53 14.40
C LEU A 227 8.41 11.08 14.53
N ASN A 228 8.60 9.87 15.06
CA ASN A 228 9.92 9.29 15.30
C ASN A 228 10.34 8.29 14.22
N PHE A 229 11.65 8.22 14.00
CA PHE A 229 12.27 7.30 13.04
C PHE A 229 13.44 6.53 13.65
N MET A 230 13.58 5.27 13.26
CA MET A 230 14.85 4.56 13.30
C MET A 230 15.65 4.92 12.05
N SER A 231 16.74 5.69 12.22
CA SER A 231 17.67 6.01 11.14
C SER A 231 18.90 5.11 11.23
N VAL A 232 19.13 4.32 10.18
CA VAL A 232 20.28 3.42 10.04
C VAL A 232 20.87 3.54 8.63
N ALA A 233 22.03 2.94 8.40
CA ALA A 233 22.72 3.05 7.10
C ALA A 233 21.88 2.55 5.91
N SER A 234 21.01 1.56 6.13
CA SER A 234 20.14 0.98 5.10
C SER A 234 18.74 1.57 5.03
N GLY A 235 18.38 2.56 5.86
CA GLY A 235 17.00 3.06 5.87
C GLY A 235 16.67 4.09 6.95
N LYS A 236 15.52 4.74 6.76
CA LYS A 236 14.89 5.66 7.69
C LYS A 236 13.44 5.20 7.91
N HIS A 237 13.26 4.37 8.92
CA HIS A 237 12.02 3.64 9.18
C HIS A 237 11.18 4.40 10.21
N VAL A 238 9.96 4.80 9.86
CA VAL A 238 9.03 5.41 10.84
C VAL A 238 8.71 4.39 11.93
N LEU A 239 8.64 4.84 13.18
CA LEU A 239 8.29 4.00 14.32
C LEU A 239 6.77 4.04 14.53
N LEU A 240 6.13 2.90 14.34
CA LEU A 240 4.69 2.72 14.55
C LEU A 240 4.46 1.65 15.59
N TRP A 241 3.34 1.76 16.31
CA TRP A 241 2.84 0.72 17.18
C TRP A 241 1.51 0.20 16.63
N GLN A 242 1.29 -1.11 16.72
CA GLN A 242 0.07 -1.78 16.29
C GLN A 242 -0.61 -2.50 17.45
N ALA A 243 -1.93 -2.32 17.54
CA ALA A 243 -2.77 -3.03 18.49
C ALA A 243 -2.91 -4.54 18.18
N ASP A 244 -3.30 -5.29 19.20
CA ASP A 244 -3.74 -6.68 19.10
C ASP A 244 -5.17 -6.79 18.53
N GLU A 245 -5.63 -8.03 18.29
CA GLU A 245 -7.00 -8.28 17.82
C GLU A 245 -8.08 -7.88 18.86
N ASP A 246 -7.89 -8.10 20.16
CA ASP A 246 -8.99 -7.93 21.14
C ASP A 246 -9.04 -6.56 21.82
N GLY A 247 -10.15 -5.85 21.59
CA GLY A 247 -10.46 -4.62 22.31
C GLY A 247 -10.85 -4.77 23.79
N GLY A 248 -10.92 -6.01 24.30
CA GLY A 248 -11.14 -6.28 25.72
C GLY A 248 -9.90 -6.10 26.60
N LEU A 249 -8.70 -6.14 26.03
CA LEU A 249 -7.46 -6.06 26.80
C LEU A 249 -7.01 -4.62 27.14
N ASP A 250 -7.69 -3.62 26.59
CA ASP A 250 -7.54 -2.21 26.94
C ASP A 250 -8.87 -1.45 26.80
N PRO A 251 -9.78 -1.54 27.79
CA PRO A 251 -11.10 -0.93 27.69
C PRO A 251 -11.03 0.59 27.49
N GLY A 252 -11.27 1.05 26.25
CA GLY A 252 -11.20 2.46 25.86
C GLY A 252 -9.83 2.94 25.35
N GLY A 253 -8.86 2.03 25.20
CA GLY A 253 -7.60 2.27 24.49
C GLY A 253 -7.66 1.79 23.04
N ALA A 254 -6.49 1.67 22.41
CA ALA A 254 -6.27 1.22 21.04
C ALA A 254 -6.50 -0.29 20.90
N THR A 255 -7.21 -0.68 19.84
CA THR A 255 -7.70 -2.05 19.65
C THR A 255 -7.76 -2.42 18.17
N ALA A 256 -8.17 -3.65 17.85
CA ALA A 256 -8.57 -4.02 16.49
C ALA A 256 -7.49 -3.69 15.43
N HIS A 257 -6.24 -4.05 15.72
CA HIS A 257 -5.10 -3.84 14.82
C HIS A 257 -4.76 -2.39 14.43
N GLU A 258 -5.36 -1.39 15.08
CA GLU A 258 -5.09 0.03 14.85
C GLU A 258 -3.60 0.39 14.88
N LEU A 259 -3.20 1.30 13.99
CA LEU A 259 -1.85 1.86 13.96
C LEU A 259 -1.76 3.20 14.68
N HIS A 260 -0.70 3.34 15.48
CA HIS A 260 -0.40 4.53 16.26
C HIS A 260 1.05 4.97 16.08
N PHE A 261 1.30 6.27 16.27
CA PHE A 261 2.67 6.79 16.25
C PHE A 261 3.36 6.53 17.59
N VAL A 262 4.61 6.08 17.53
CA VAL A 262 5.45 5.88 18.72
C VAL A 262 6.11 7.21 19.10
N GLN A 263 5.84 7.68 20.33
CA GLN A 263 6.38 8.95 20.82
C GLN A 263 7.82 8.84 21.32
N HIS A 264 8.24 7.64 21.72
CA HIS A 264 9.63 7.40 22.09
C HIS A 264 10.56 7.41 20.88
N SER A 265 11.72 8.05 21.04
CA SER A 265 12.78 7.99 20.03
C SER A 265 13.39 6.60 19.94
N TYR A 266 13.95 6.25 18.78
CA TYR A 266 14.65 4.98 18.60
C TYR A 266 15.81 4.81 19.59
N ALA A 267 16.52 5.88 19.93
CA ALA A 267 17.63 5.83 20.89
C ALA A 267 17.17 5.40 22.30
N GLN A 268 16.00 5.86 22.74
CA GLN A 268 15.40 5.42 24.01
C GLN A 268 15.05 3.93 23.94
N ILE A 269 14.32 3.51 22.90
CA ILE A 269 13.92 2.11 22.71
C ILE A 269 15.14 1.18 22.64
N GLN A 270 16.18 1.57 21.90
CA GLN A 270 17.42 0.82 21.78
C GLN A 270 18.10 0.63 23.14
N SER A 271 18.07 1.65 24.00
CA SER A 271 18.64 1.55 25.36
C SER A 271 17.90 0.54 26.23
N TRP A 272 16.63 0.26 25.94
CA TRP A 272 15.80 -0.70 26.68
C TRP A 272 15.81 -2.10 26.09
N ALA A 273 16.06 -2.23 24.78
CA ALA A 273 15.92 -3.48 24.02
C ALA A 273 16.72 -4.68 24.59
N GLN A 274 17.76 -4.41 25.40
CA GLN A 274 18.60 -5.41 26.05
C GLN A 274 18.38 -5.53 27.57
N THR A 275 17.40 -4.81 28.11
CA THR A 275 17.11 -4.76 29.55
C THR A 275 16.05 -5.79 29.94
N ALA A 276 15.96 -6.07 31.24
CA ALA A 276 14.89 -6.88 31.81
C ALA A 276 13.61 -6.06 32.11
N GLY A 277 13.57 -4.78 31.73
CA GLY A 277 12.39 -3.94 31.89
C GLY A 277 11.25 -4.36 30.96
N ASN A 278 10.02 -4.08 31.38
CA ASN A 278 8.83 -4.39 30.60
C ASN A 278 8.89 -3.63 29.26
N ALA A 279 8.66 -4.35 28.17
CA ALA A 279 8.65 -3.84 26.83
C ALA A 279 7.39 -3.00 26.62
N LYS A 280 7.55 -1.69 26.78
CA LYS A 280 6.49 -0.71 26.56
C LYS A 280 7.02 0.48 25.78
N VAL A 281 6.12 1.07 25.00
CA VAL A 281 6.36 2.33 24.29
C VAL A 281 5.14 3.23 24.46
N ASP A 282 5.36 4.50 24.77
CA ASP A 282 4.36 5.54 24.68
C ASP A 282 3.89 5.73 23.24
N VAL A 283 2.57 5.68 23.05
CA VAL A 283 1.91 5.84 21.75
C VAL A 283 0.99 7.06 21.78
N SER A 284 0.86 7.69 20.62
CA SER A 284 0.05 8.89 20.46
C SER A 284 -1.36 8.71 21.01
N ASN A 285 -1.75 9.61 21.92
CA ASN A 285 -3.09 9.69 22.53
C ASN A 285 -3.49 8.52 23.44
N ASP A 286 -2.58 7.58 23.75
CA ASP A 286 -2.97 6.36 24.47
C ASP A 286 -1.90 5.81 25.43
N GLY A 287 -0.80 6.55 25.63
CA GLY A 287 0.17 6.29 26.68
C GLY A 287 1.02 5.03 26.43
N ASP A 288 1.59 4.48 27.50
CA ASP A 288 2.47 3.30 27.42
C ASP A 288 1.72 2.03 27.00
N LYS A 289 2.07 1.51 25.82
CA LYS A 289 1.57 0.23 25.29
C LYS A 289 2.63 -0.85 25.29
N LYS A 290 2.18 -2.08 25.53
CA LYS A 290 3.01 -3.28 25.54
C LYS A 290 3.53 -3.60 24.15
N VAL A 291 4.70 -4.23 24.11
CA VAL A 291 5.34 -4.71 22.88
C VAL A 291 5.70 -6.18 23.05
N HIS A 292 5.25 -7.01 22.11
CA HIS A 292 5.53 -8.45 22.04
C HIS A 292 6.26 -8.82 20.75
N TYR A 293 6.02 -8.04 19.69
CA TYR A 293 6.64 -8.20 18.38
C TYR A 293 7.33 -6.91 17.92
N VAL A 294 8.40 -7.07 17.16
CA VAL A 294 9.01 -6.02 16.34
C VAL A 294 9.14 -6.56 14.92
N TRP A 295 8.44 -5.91 13.99
CA TRP A 295 8.45 -6.22 12.57
C TRP A 295 9.43 -5.32 11.86
N VAL A 296 10.41 -5.95 11.21
CA VAL A 296 11.54 -5.26 10.59
C VAL A 296 11.54 -5.50 9.08
N PRO A 297 11.70 -4.48 8.23
CA PRO A 297 11.81 -4.69 6.79
C PRO A 297 13.06 -5.53 6.50
N GLU A 298 12.89 -6.70 5.90
CA GLU A 298 13.98 -7.65 5.69
C GLU A 298 15.12 -7.10 4.80
N THR A 299 14.79 -6.14 3.95
CA THR A 299 15.71 -5.51 2.99
C THR A 299 16.63 -4.49 3.69
N SER A 300 16.26 -4.01 4.87
CA SER A 300 17.08 -3.10 5.67
C SER A 300 18.06 -3.88 6.53
N SER A 301 19.18 -4.30 5.94
CA SER A 301 20.19 -5.13 6.60
C SER A 301 20.71 -4.56 7.93
N ALA A 302 20.85 -3.24 8.05
CA ALA A 302 21.27 -2.59 9.29
C ALA A 302 20.17 -2.63 10.35
N ALA A 303 18.88 -2.50 9.97
CA ALA A 303 17.77 -2.63 10.90
C ALA A 303 17.59 -4.08 11.37
N VAL A 304 17.67 -5.04 10.44
CA VAL A 304 17.65 -6.48 10.73
C VAL A 304 18.77 -6.83 11.71
N THR A 305 19.98 -6.33 11.50
CA THR A 305 21.12 -6.55 12.40
C THR A 305 20.90 -5.90 13.77
N ALA A 306 20.43 -4.65 13.81
CA ALA A 306 20.22 -3.91 15.06
C ALA A 306 19.19 -4.58 15.98
N TRP A 307 18.17 -5.20 15.40
CA TRP A 307 17.18 -5.97 16.14
C TRP A 307 17.53 -7.45 16.25
N GLY A 308 18.42 -8.00 15.43
CA GLY A 308 18.59 -9.45 15.32
C GLY A 308 17.29 -10.13 14.85
N ALA A 309 16.54 -9.46 13.97
CA ALA A 309 15.30 -9.97 13.42
C ALA A 309 15.54 -11.14 12.46
N GLN A 310 14.59 -12.07 12.38
CA GLN A 310 14.73 -13.29 11.59
C GLN A 310 13.48 -13.51 10.75
N PRO A 311 13.60 -14.12 9.55
CA PRO A 311 12.42 -14.56 8.82
C PRO A 311 11.71 -15.65 9.59
N ILE A 312 10.38 -15.62 9.56
CA ILE A 312 9.58 -16.73 10.04
C ILE A 312 9.37 -17.75 8.92
N HIS A 313 9.45 -19.03 9.29
CA HIS A 313 9.17 -20.16 8.42
C HIS A 313 8.72 -21.34 9.29
N TYR A 314 8.23 -22.41 8.67
CA TYR A 314 7.69 -23.54 9.41
C TYR A 314 8.67 -24.11 10.46
N GLY A 315 9.96 -24.21 10.15
CA GLY A 315 10.96 -24.73 11.10
C GLY A 315 11.22 -23.88 12.36
N ASN A 316 10.81 -22.61 12.42
CA ASN A 316 11.06 -21.72 13.57
C ASN A 316 9.80 -21.01 14.11
N ALA A 317 8.65 -21.17 13.44
CA ALA A 317 7.39 -20.52 13.81
C ALA A 317 7.01 -20.73 15.28
N SER A 318 7.19 -21.94 15.81
CA SER A 318 6.95 -22.21 17.23
C SER A 318 7.81 -21.35 18.15
N ALA A 319 9.09 -21.13 17.85
CA ALA A 319 9.97 -20.30 18.67
C ALA A 319 9.65 -18.80 18.54
N LEU A 320 9.10 -18.38 17.42
CA LEU A 320 8.77 -16.99 17.12
C LEU A 320 7.38 -16.54 17.59
N ALA A 321 6.48 -17.46 17.94
CA ALA A 321 5.21 -17.07 18.58
C ALA A 321 5.47 -16.56 20.02
N SER A 322 4.92 -15.39 20.36
CA SER A 322 5.12 -14.71 21.63
C SER A 322 4.53 -15.55 22.76
N ARG A 323 3.30 -16.05 22.59
CA ARG A 323 2.49 -16.68 23.65
C ARG A 323 2.35 -15.77 24.88
N GLN A 324 2.23 -14.47 24.65
CA GLN A 324 2.09 -13.46 25.69
C GLN A 324 0.96 -12.49 25.33
N ASP A 325 0.23 -12.03 26.35
CA ASP A 325 -0.67 -10.85 26.33
C ASP A 325 -0.28 -9.79 27.40
N GLY A 326 0.59 -10.20 28.32
CA GLY A 326 0.97 -9.48 29.52
C GLY A 326 2.22 -8.65 29.33
N ASP A 327 2.76 -8.15 30.44
CA ASP A 327 4.07 -7.50 30.41
C ASP A 327 5.14 -8.52 30.04
N THR A 328 5.95 -8.18 29.03
CA THR A 328 7.05 -9.02 28.53
C THR A 328 8.34 -8.22 28.62
N PRO A 329 9.48 -8.78 29.08
CA PRO A 329 10.73 -8.03 29.10
C PRO A 329 11.27 -7.83 27.69
N TRP A 330 11.97 -6.72 27.44
CA TRP A 330 12.51 -6.37 26.12
C TRP A 330 13.36 -7.45 25.45
N TYR A 331 14.13 -8.24 26.21
CA TYR A 331 14.92 -9.33 25.65
C TYR A 331 14.06 -10.50 25.12
N ALA A 332 12.81 -10.63 25.57
CA ALA A 332 11.89 -11.71 25.19
C ALA A 332 10.94 -11.32 24.03
N VAL A 333 10.93 -10.03 23.65
CA VAL A 333 10.22 -9.53 22.47
C VAL A 333 10.71 -10.27 21.22
N LYS A 334 9.75 -10.74 20.41
CA LYS A 334 10.00 -11.48 19.18
C LYS A 334 10.31 -10.50 18.05
N ARG A 335 11.29 -10.82 17.21
CA ARG A 335 11.83 -9.90 16.22
C ARG A 335 11.83 -10.60 14.88
N ILE A 336 10.92 -10.20 14.01
CA ILE A 336 10.57 -10.93 12.81
C ILE A 336 10.71 -10.01 11.62
N THR A 337 11.29 -10.52 10.53
CA THR A 337 11.37 -9.76 9.29
C THR A 337 10.07 -9.86 8.50
N TYR A 338 9.72 -8.81 7.78
CA TYR A 338 8.63 -8.82 6.80
C TYR A 338 9.15 -8.44 5.41
N GLU A 339 8.40 -8.86 4.40
CA GLU A 339 8.65 -8.56 3.00
C GLU A 339 7.73 -7.48 2.43
N LEU A 340 8.16 -6.90 1.32
CA LEU A 340 7.34 -6.01 0.51
C LEU A 340 6.84 -6.77 -0.72
N GLN A 341 5.55 -6.64 -1.01
CA GLN A 341 4.87 -7.18 -2.20
C GLN A 341 4.00 -6.08 -2.83
N ASP A 342 3.56 -6.25 -4.07
CA ASP A 342 2.80 -5.21 -4.75
C ASP A 342 1.33 -5.25 -4.38
N ILE A 343 0.73 -4.09 -4.10
CA ILE A 343 -0.73 -4.05 -3.85
C ILE A 343 -1.54 -4.50 -5.08
N ALA A 344 -0.96 -4.40 -6.28
CA ALA A 344 -1.60 -4.81 -7.52
C ALA A 344 -1.88 -6.33 -7.60
N ASP A 345 -1.15 -7.16 -6.85
CA ASP A 345 -1.34 -8.61 -6.76
C ASP A 345 -2.76 -8.99 -6.31
N VAL A 346 -3.40 -8.12 -5.54
CA VAL A 346 -4.72 -8.39 -4.94
C VAL A 346 -5.86 -8.20 -5.96
N PHE A 347 -5.70 -7.30 -6.92
CA PHE A 347 -6.80 -6.81 -7.76
C PHE A 347 -7.31 -7.82 -8.78
N ARG A 348 -6.44 -8.70 -9.27
CA ARG A 348 -6.86 -9.74 -10.24
C ARG A 348 -8.00 -10.58 -9.68
N SER A 349 -7.96 -10.89 -8.39
CA SER A 349 -8.98 -11.73 -7.75
C SER A 349 -10.36 -11.06 -7.70
N GLN A 350 -10.42 -9.73 -7.78
CA GLN A 350 -11.64 -8.92 -7.67
C GLN A 350 -12.31 -8.65 -9.03
N TRP A 351 -11.60 -8.84 -10.13
CA TRP A 351 -12.05 -8.45 -11.47
C TRP A 351 -13.19 -9.34 -12.02
N ASP A 352 -14.13 -8.77 -12.77
CA ASP A 352 -15.37 -9.43 -13.22
C ASP A 352 -15.19 -10.66 -14.11
N ASP A 353 -14.17 -10.67 -14.97
CA ASP A 353 -13.80 -11.83 -15.80
C ASP A 353 -12.87 -12.83 -15.07
N ALA A 354 -12.50 -12.56 -13.81
CA ALA A 354 -11.75 -13.49 -12.97
C ALA A 354 -12.67 -14.47 -12.23
N MET A 355 -12.07 -15.38 -11.46
CA MET A 355 -12.80 -16.27 -10.55
C MET A 355 -13.21 -15.57 -9.24
N TRP A 356 -13.64 -14.31 -9.33
CA TRP A 356 -13.98 -13.49 -8.17
C TRP A 356 -15.00 -14.11 -7.20
N PRO A 357 -16.00 -14.94 -7.62
CA PRO A 357 -16.96 -15.49 -6.66
C PRO A 357 -16.33 -16.45 -5.64
N ILE A 358 -15.09 -16.89 -5.84
CA ILE A 358 -14.37 -17.68 -4.82
C ILE A 358 -14.17 -16.83 -3.56
N SER A 359 -13.70 -15.60 -3.73
CA SER A 359 -13.20 -14.75 -2.64
C SER A 359 -14.08 -13.53 -2.34
N TRP A 360 -15.00 -13.18 -3.24
CA TRP A 360 -15.76 -11.92 -3.19
C TRP A 360 -17.27 -12.13 -3.41
N THR A 361 -18.07 -11.19 -2.93
CA THR A 361 -19.53 -11.14 -3.12
C THR A 361 -19.92 -10.09 -4.15
N ALA A 362 -21.16 -10.19 -4.65
CA ALA A 362 -21.72 -9.24 -5.61
C ALA A 362 -22.32 -7.99 -4.94
N ASP A 363 -22.29 -7.90 -3.61
CA ASP A 363 -23.04 -6.89 -2.85
C ASP A 363 -22.37 -5.51 -2.86
N SER A 364 -21.07 -5.47 -3.17
CA SER A 364 -20.31 -4.24 -3.34
C SER A 364 -19.39 -4.33 -4.55
N THR A 365 -19.37 -3.28 -5.36
CA THR A 365 -18.60 -3.20 -6.59
C THR A 365 -18.02 -1.79 -6.78
N GLU A 366 -16.89 -1.71 -7.47
CA GLU A 366 -16.32 -0.46 -7.93
C GLU A 366 -16.04 -0.56 -9.44
N ASP A 367 -16.43 0.48 -10.18
CA ASP A 367 -16.09 0.60 -11.58
C ASP A 367 -14.88 1.54 -11.73
N VAL A 368 -13.84 1.06 -12.40
CA VAL A 368 -12.60 1.82 -12.63
C VAL A 368 -12.34 1.91 -14.14
N LEU A 369 -12.20 3.14 -14.64
CA LEU A 369 -11.71 3.38 -15.99
C LEU A 369 -10.19 3.21 -16.01
N LEU A 370 -9.75 2.03 -16.45
CA LEU A 370 -8.35 1.70 -16.65
C LEU A 370 -7.82 2.33 -17.94
N GLU A 371 -6.96 3.33 -17.82
CA GLU A 371 -6.29 3.96 -18.96
C GLU A 371 -5.19 3.06 -19.53
N THR A 372 -4.64 2.19 -18.68
CA THR A 372 -3.66 1.16 -19.03
C THR A 372 -4.06 -0.19 -18.42
N ALA A 373 -3.66 -1.28 -19.06
CA ALA A 373 -3.89 -2.62 -18.53
C ALA A 373 -3.05 -2.85 -17.26
N LEU A 374 -3.58 -3.61 -16.31
CA LEU A 374 -2.77 -4.20 -15.24
C LEU A 374 -2.00 -5.37 -15.84
N LEU A 375 -0.69 -5.37 -15.62
CA LEU A 375 0.21 -6.41 -16.08
C LEU A 375 0.70 -7.21 -14.89
N ASN A 376 0.87 -8.52 -15.05
CA ASN A 376 1.61 -9.33 -14.09
C ASN A 376 3.13 -9.15 -14.25
N GLU A 377 3.89 -9.85 -13.43
CA GLU A 377 5.37 -9.79 -13.34
C GLU A 377 6.02 -10.27 -14.65
N ALA A 378 5.33 -11.13 -15.42
CA ALA A 378 5.76 -11.58 -16.75
C ALA A 378 5.41 -10.58 -17.86
N GLY A 379 4.80 -9.43 -17.52
CA GLY A 379 4.34 -8.42 -18.46
C GLY A 379 3.11 -8.80 -19.26
N GLN A 380 2.41 -9.88 -18.87
CA GLN A 380 1.17 -10.30 -19.51
C GLN A 380 0.00 -9.51 -18.92
N VAL A 381 -1.02 -9.27 -19.73
CA VAL A 381 -2.23 -8.57 -19.29
C VAL A 381 -3.02 -9.46 -18.33
N ASP A 382 -3.13 -9.02 -17.08
CA ASP A 382 -3.97 -9.63 -16.07
C ASP A 382 -5.38 -9.01 -16.06
N VAL A 383 -5.47 -7.68 -16.17
CA VAL A 383 -6.73 -6.96 -16.35
C VAL A 383 -6.58 -5.98 -17.52
N PRO A 384 -7.36 -6.12 -18.61
CA PRO A 384 -7.25 -5.25 -19.77
C PRO A 384 -7.76 -3.83 -19.48
N ALA A 385 -7.21 -2.84 -20.19
CA ALA A 385 -7.66 -1.45 -20.14
C ALA A 385 -9.15 -1.30 -20.53
N GLY A 386 -9.74 -0.15 -20.19
CA GLY A 386 -11.15 0.17 -20.37
C GLY A 386 -11.90 0.24 -19.04
N LEU A 387 -13.20 0.50 -19.10
CA LEU A 387 -14.05 0.48 -17.90
C LEU A 387 -14.18 -0.96 -17.40
N ARG A 388 -13.68 -1.23 -16.19
CA ARG A 388 -13.70 -2.55 -15.56
C ARG A 388 -14.43 -2.50 -14.24
N ARG A 389 -15.12 -3.59 -13.95
CA ARG A 389 -15.80 -3.81 -12.68
C ARG A 389 -14.96 -4.67 -11.76
N PHE A 390 -14.84 -4.24 -10.52
CA PHE A 390 -14.23 -4.99 -9.44
C PHE A 390 -15.26 -5.28 -8.35
N TYR A 391 -15.25 -6.50 -7.83
CA TYR A 391 -16.07 -6.97 -6.74
C TYR A 391 -15.32 -6.83 -5.42
N LEU A 392 -15.88 -6.05 -4.50
CA LEU A 392 -15.16 -5.59 -3.32
C LEU A 392 -15.61 -6.27 -2.04
N GLY A 393 -16.87 -6.73 -2.00
CA GLY A 393 -17.43 -7.33 -0.79
C GLY A 393 -16.67 -8.58 -0.40
N SER A 394 -16.00 -8.58 0.76
CA SER A 394 -15.27 -9.73 1.27
C SER A 394 -16.24 -10.89 1.50
N ARG A 395 -15.94 -12.07 0.95
CA ARG A 395 -16.72 -13.28 1.20
C ARG A 395 -16.14 -14.01 2.41
N ASP A 396 -16.99 -14.47 3.32
CA ASP A 396 -16.60 -15.37 4.42
C ASP A 396 -17.49 -16.62 4.39
N THR A 397 -16.94 -17.72 3.87
CA THR A 397 -17.65 -19.00 3.74
C THR A 397 -18.06 -19.63 5.08
N GLN A 398 -17.50 -19.16 6.19
CA GLN A 398 -17.80 -19.66 7.53
C GLN A 398 -18.71 -18.73 8.33
N SER A 399 -19.12 -17.59 7.76
CA SER A 399 -20.18 -16.73 8.29
C SER A 399 -21.54 -17.13 7.74
N SER A 400 -22.60 -17.05 8.56
CA SER A 400 -23.97 -17.32 8.11
C SER A 400 -24.47 -16.31 7.07
N SER A 401 -23.95 -15.08 7.09
CA SER A 401 -24.22 -14.03 6.07
C SER A 401 -23.34 -14.17 4.82
N LEU A 402 -22.39 -15.11 4.79
CA LEU A 402 -21.37 -15.28 3.74
C LEU A 402 -20.44 -14.07 3.51
N THR A 403 -20.51 -13.07 4.38
CA THR A 403 -19.72 -11.83 4.39
C THR A 403 -19.75 -11.24 5.79
N ASP A 404 -18.81 -10.36 6.10
CA ASP A 404 -18.85 -9.49 7.27
C ASP A 404 -19.23 -8.04 6.93
N GLY A 405 -19.61 -7.77 5.67
CA GLY A 405 -20.02 -6.46 5.18
C GLY A 405 -18.87 -5.51 4.84
N ARG A 406 -17.63 -5.99 4.82
CA ARG A 406 -16.45 -5.17 4.51
C ARG A 406 -16.04 -5.27 3.05
N ASN A 407 -15.31 -4.26 2.63
CA ASN A 407 -14.72 -4.19 1.30
C ASN A 407 -13.22 -4.46 1.34
N GLY A 408 -12.71 -5.09 0.29
CA GLY A 408 -11.27 -5.15 0.00
C GLY A 408 -10.67 -3.77 -0.25
N VAL A 409 -9.34 -3.72 -0.33
CA VAL A 409 -8.56 -2.47 -0.39
C VAL A 409 -8.99 -1.48 -1.48
N LEU A 410 -9.40 -1.96 -2.66
CA LEU A 410 -9.85 -1.10 -3.76
C LEU A 410 -11.15 -0.35 -3.44
N GLY A 411 -11.97 -0.87 -2.52
CA GLY A 411 -13.21 -0.24 -2.06
C GLY A 411 -13.03 0.76 -0.93
N LYS A 412 -11.80 1.15 -0.63
CA LYS A 412 -11.47 2.11 0.41
C LYS A 412 -11.10 3.44 -0.25
N ASP A 413 -11.79 4.52 0.08
CA ASP A 413 -11.53 5.84 -0.53
C ASP A 413 -10.07 6.30 -0.35
N TRP A 414 -9.46 5.90 0.76
CA TRP A 414 -8.07 6.18 1.04
C TRP A 414 -7.09 5.53 0.04
N PHE A 415 -7.50 4.51 -0.73
CA PHE A 415 -6.70 3.97 -1.84
C PHE A 415 -6.50 5.01 -2.96
N MET A 416 -7.45 5.94 -3.11
CA MET A 416 -7.40 7.10 -4.00
C MET A 416 -6.79 8.34 -3.33
N GLY A 417 -6.25 8.20 -2.11
CA GLY A 417 -5.86 9.35 -1.28
C GLY A 417 -7.05 10.20 -0.84
N ALA A 418 -8.29 9.72 -1.03
CA ALA A 418 -9.49 10.52 -0.85
C ALA A 418 -10.02 10.41 0.59
N TYR A 419 -9.34 11.04 1.53
CA TYR A 419 -9.66 10.92 2.94
C TYR A 419 -9.50 12.22 3.72
N SER A 420 -10.20 12.34 4.85
CA SER A 420 -10.00 13.46 5.77
C SER A 420 -8.85 13.21 6.72
N ALA A 421 -7.82 14.05 6.65
CA ALA A 421 -6.66 13.94 7.52
C ALA A 421 -6.96 14.53 8.89
N GLU A 422 -6.56 13.84 9.95
CA GLU A 422 -6.87 14.23 11.32
C GLU A 422 -5.61 14.29 12.17
N THR A 423 -5.62 15.15 13.19
CA THR A 423 -4.52 15.18 14.15
C THR A 423 -4.59 14.02 15.14
N ASN A 424 -5.77 13.48 15.44
CA ASN A 424 -5.96 12.38 16.40
C ASN A 424 -7.10 11.50 15.91
N ALA A 425 -7.12 10.23 16.30
CA ALA A 425 -8.30 9.38 16.10
C ALA A 425 -9.44 9.87 17.02
N ASP A 426 -10.65 9.95 16.49
CA ASP A 426 -11.83 10.39 17.23
C ASP A 426 -12.55 9.18 17.83
N ILE A 427 -13.10 9.32 19.05
CA ILE A 427 -13.86 8.24 19.73
C ILE A 427 -15.17 7.90 18.97
N VAL A 428 -15.59 8.74 18.01
CA VAL A 428 -16.84 8.58 17.25
C VAL A 428 -16.57 8.77 15.76
N SER A 429 -16.43 7.62 15.09
CA SER A 429 -16.40 7.34 13.64
C SER A 429 -16.59 8.51 12.66
N GLY A 430 -15.60 8.69 11.77
CA GLY A 430 -15.86 9.06 10.37
C GLY A 430 -14.92 10.10 9.79
N SER A 431 -13.73 9.68 9.35
CA SER A 431 -12.88 10.48 8.46
C SER A 431 -13.34 10.48 6.98
N ASP A 432 -14.60 10.11 6.73
CA ASP A 432 -15.23 9.93 5.41
C ASP A 432 -15.83 11.22 4.83
N LYS A 433 -15.47 12.38 5.38
CA LYS A 433 -16.07 13.66 5.00
C LYS A 433 -15.55 14.19 3.67
N PHE A 434 -14.54 13.59 3.06
CA PHE A 434 -13.99 14.16 1.83
C PHE A 434 -14.90 13.91 0.60
N LYS A 435 -15.60 12.77 0.51
CA LYS A 435 -16.55 12.48 -0.60
C LYS A 435 -15.94 12.70 -2.00
N GLY A 436 -14.79 12.04 -2.21
CA GLY A 436 -14.02 12.15 -3.44
C GLY A 436 -14.73 11.55 -4.65
N TYR A 437 -15.40 10.40 -4.48
CA TYR A 437 -16.08 9.68 -5.56
C TYR A 437 -17.19 10.52 -6.21
N GLU A 438 -17.99 11.19 -5.38
CA GLU A 438 -19.10 12.03 -5.81
C GLU A 438 -18.65 13.37 -6.40
N GLY A 439 -17.38 13.74 -6.16
CA GLY A 439 -16.79 15.01 -6.60
C GLY A 439 -17.09 16.20 -5.69
N ALA A 440 -17.56 15.95 -4.47
CA ALA A 440 -17.79 16.99 -3.48
C ALA A 440 -16.48 17.45 -2.80
N GLY A 441 -15.51 16.54 -2.64
CA GLY A 441 -14.21 16.80 -2.03
C GLY A 441 -13.31 17.73 -2.83
N ARG A 442 -12.90 18.84 -2.21
CA ARG A 442 -12.08 19.88 -2.83
C ARG A 442 -10.71 20.01 -2.19
N GLY A 443 -9.70 20.16 -3.03
CA GLY A 443 -8.35 20.51 -2.59
C GLY A 443 -8.18 21.98 -2.24
N SER A 444 -6.95 22.35 -1.88
CA SER A 444 -6.55 23.71 -1.54
C SER A 444 -6.71 24.71 -2.68
N ASP A 445 -6.73 24.23 -3.93
CA ASP A 445 -6.98 25.01 -5.14
C ASP A 445 -8.47 25.05 -5.54
N GLY A 446 -9.35 24.46 -4.72
CA GLY A 446 -10.79 24.42 -4.93
C GLY A 446 -11.25 23.41 -5.98
N ARG A 447 -10.35 22.63 -6.59
CA ARG A 447 -10.71 21.62 -7.60
C ARG A 447 -11.08 20.28 -6.96
N ASN A 448 -12.02 19.57 -7.58
CA ASN A 448 -12.28 18.15 -7.30
C ASN A 448 -11.54 17.23 -8.30
N ARG A 449 -11.70 15.92 -8.17
CA ARG A 449 -11.04 14.95 -9.06
C ARG A 449 -11.39 15.10 -10.54
N ALA A 450 -12.64 15.42 -10.85
CA ALA A 450 -13.10 15.58 -12.23
C ALA A 450 -12.57 16.88 -12.86
N ASP A 451 -12.51 17.96 -12.09
CA ASP A 451 -11.88 19.22 -12.50
C ASP A 451 -10.38 19.00 -12.81
N ALA A 452 -9.69 18.20 -11.98
CA ALA A 452 -8.27 17.91 -12.14
C ALA A 452 -7.98 16.97 -13.31
N SER A 453 -8.78 15.92 -13.46
CA SER A 453 -8.61 14.90 -14.50
C SER A 453 -9.16 15.34 -15.87
N GLY A 454 -10.07 16.32 -15.90
CA GLY A 454 -10.76 16.80 -17.09
C GLY A 454 -11.96 15.92 -17.51
N ASP A 455 -12.39 14.99 -16.66
CA ASP A 455 -13.48 14.06 -16.95
C ASP A 455 -14.66 14.24 -15.98
N LEU A 456 -15.56 15.15 -16.34
CA LEU A 456 -16.78 15.43 -15.59
C LEU A 456 -17.76 14.24 -15.55
N GLY A 457 -17.65 13.29 -16.48
CA GLY A 457 -18.51 12.12 -16.55
C GLY A 457 -18.18 11.07 -15.50
N SER A 458 -17.00 11.13 -14.88
CA SER A 458 -16.54 10.17 -13.87
C SER A 458 -17.30 10.26 -12.53
N LEU A 459 -17.80 11.44 -12.16
CA LEU A 459 -18.43 11.68 -10.86
C LEU A 459 -19.66 10.78 -10.66
N ASN A 460 -19.70 10.05 -9.54
CA ASN A 460 -20.74 9.06 -9.20
C ASN A 460 -20.87 7.87 -10.19
N ASN A 461 -19.99 7.75 -11.18
CA ASN A 461 -20.07 6.70 -12.19
C ASN A 461 -18.89 5.73 -12.13
N TYR A 462 -17.66 6.24 -11.99
CA TYR A 462 -16.44 5.43 -11.88
C TYR A 462 -15.28 6.26 -11.34
N TRP A 463 -14.28 5.59 -10.78
CA TRP A 463 -12.95 6.16 -10.60
C TRP A 463 -12.16 6.10 -11.90
N ARG A 464 -11.32 7.10 -12.17
CA ARG A 464 -10.25 6.91 -13.14
C ARG A 464 -9.08 6.24 -12.45
N GLN A 465 -8.39 5.35 -13.17
CA GLN A 465 -7.22 4.63 -12.64
C GLN A 465 -6.24 5.56 -11.91
N HIS A 466 -6.00 6.74 -12.47
CA HIS A 466 -5.02 7.69 -11.96
C HIS A 466 -5.63 8.85 -11.16
N ASP A 467 -6.88 8.74 -10.72
CA ASP A 467 -7.38 9.65 -9.70
C ASP A 467 -6.60 9.41 -8.41
N PHE A 468 -5.95 10.47 -7.91
CA PHE A 468 -5.24 10.44 -6.64
C PHE A 468 -5.17 11.83 -6.02
N PHE A 469 -5.51 11.93 -4.74
CA PHE A 469 -5.38 13.16 -3.96
C PHE A 469 -4.10 13.12 -3.13
N VAL A 470 -3.30 14.18 -3.20
CA VAL A 470 -2.05 14.33 -2.45
C VAL A 470 -2.25 15.36 -1.34
N HIS A 471 -2.12 14.93 -0.08
CA HIS A 471 -2.12 15.83 1.07
C HIS A 471 -0.82 16.63 1.17
N THR A 472 -0.91 17.82 1.76
CA THR A 472 0.23 18.71 2.04
C THR A 472 0.92 18.39 3.36
N GLY A 473 0.27 17.67 4.26
CA GLY A 473 0.69 17.48 5.66
C GLY A 473 -0.09 18.35 6.66
N ALA A 474 -0.80 19.37 6.18
CA ALA A 474 -1.70 20.16 7.01
C ALA A 474 -3.05 19.43 7.18
N VAL A 475 -3.68 19.63 8.33
CA VAL A 475 -5.03 19.16 8.64
C VAL A 475 -6.02 20.30 8.38
N ASP A 476 -7.05 20.03 7.60
CA ASP A 476 -8.16 20.94 7.34
C ASP A 476 -9.44 20.36 7.93
N THR A 477 -10.10 21.09 8.82
CA THR A 477 -11.29 20.60 9.54
C THR A 477 -12.61 21.01 8.90
N ARG A 478 -12.56 21.69 7.75
CA ARG A 478 -13.76 22.10 7.01
C ARG A 478 -14.37 20.89 6.30
N GLU A 479 -15.68 20.76 6.36
CA GLU A 479 -16.40 19.69 5.65
C GLU A 479 -16.15 19.74 4.13
N LEU A 480 -15.86 18.58 3.51
CA LEU A 480 -15.56 18.44 2.07
C LEU A 480 -14.28 19.14 1.58
N TYR A 481 -13.41 19.64 2.46
CA TYR A 481 -12.16 20.30 2.07
C TYR A 481 -10.96 19.64 2.72
N GLU A 482 -9.91 19.40 1.94
CA GLU A 482 -8.66 18.86 2.43
C GLU A 482 -7.47 19.71 1.99
N ALA A 483 -6.47 19.80 2.87
CA ALA A 483 -5.23 20.49 2.57
C ALA A 483 -4.35 19.64 1.65
N GLY A 484 -4.63 19.68 0.36
CA GLY A 484 -3.97 18.91 -0.66
C GLY A 484 -4.40 19.32 -2.06
N THR A 485 -4.08 18.50 -3.05
CA THR A 485 -4.54 18.70 -4.43
C THR A 485 -4.80 17.36 -5.11
N TRP A 486 -5.81 17.33 -5.97
CA TRP A 486 -6.01 16.23 -6.90
C TRP A 486 -4.97 16.33 -8.02
N LEU A 487 -4.27 15.24 -8.30
CA LEU A 487 -3.29 15.21 -9.38
C LEU A 487 -3.99 15.35 -10.74
N THR A 488 -3.42 16.18 -11.62
CA THR A 488 -4.05 16.57 -12.90
C THR A 488 -3.95 15.48 -13.96
N GLY A 489 -4.86 15.44 -14.92
CA GLY A 489 -4.84 14.46 -16.03
C GLY A 489 -3.44 14.24 -16.64
N ALA A 490 -3.10 12.97 -16.89
CA ALA A 490 -1.80 12.51 -17.40
C ALA A 490 -0.58 12.74 -16.49
N TRP A 491 -0.75 13.12 -15.21
CA TRP A 491 0.37 13.28 -14.26
C TRP A 491 1.27 12.04 -14.17
N TYR A 492 0.66 10.86 -14.24
CA TYR A 492 1.30 9.55 -14.08
C TYR A 492 2.21 9.16 -15.25
N THR A 493 2.21 9.92 -16.34
CA THR A 493 3.01 9.59 -17.53
C THR A 493 4.48 9.95 -17.29
N PRO A 494 5.42 9.18 -17.87
CA PRO A 494 6.84 9.52 -17.78
C PRO A 494 7.16 10.91 -18.36
N ALA A 495 6.42 11.34 -19.39
CA ALA A 495 6.58 12.66 -20.00
C ALA A 495 6.29 13.81 -19.02
N ASN A 496 5.37 13.60 -18.07
CA ASN A 496 5.03 14.57 -17.02
C ASN A 496 5.81 14.31 -15.72
N GLY A 497 6.78 13.39 -15.76
CA GLY A 497 7.63 13.07 -14.62
C GLY A 497 6.90 12.32 -13.50
N GLY A 498 5.82 11.61 -13.81
CA GLY A 498 5.10 10.81 -12.82
C GLY A 498 5.11 9.32 -13.11
N PHE A 499 4.53 8.58 -12.16
CA PHE A 499 4.31 7.14 -12.21
C PHE A 499 3.29 6.76 -11.12
N ASP A 500 2.31 5.92 -11.47
CA ASP A 500 1.31 5.41 -10.54
C ASP A 500 1.56 3.93 -10.25
N GLY A 501 2.32 3.66 -9.19
CA GLY A 501 2.70 2.31 -8.79
C GLY A 501 1.60 1.53 -8.11
N ARG A 502 0.42 2.10 -7.88
CA ARG A 502 -0.71 1.35 -7.32
C ARG A 502 -1.16 0.22 -8.25
N TRP A 503 -0.87 0.32 -9.54
CA TRP A 503 -1.35 -0.58 -10.60
C TRP A 503 -0.24 -1.36 -11.31
N ALA A 504 0.96 -1.39 -10.75
CA ALA A 504 2.14 -1.92 -11.42
C ALA A 504 2.94 -2.84 -10.49
N GLN A 505 3.54 -3.87 -11.07
CA GLN A 505 4.43 -4.78 -10.37
C GLN A 505 5.84 -4.18 -10.25
N LEU A 506 6.28 -3.97 -9.00
CA LEU A 506 7.62 -3.54 -8.66
C LEU A 506 8.40 -4.68 -8.01
N PHE A 507 7.78 -5.54 -7.22
CA PHE A 507 8.39 -6.68 -6.55
C PHE A 507 8.02 -7.99 -7.26
N ASP A 508 8.84 -9.01 -7.06
CA ASP A 508 8.52 -10.38 -7.48
C ASP A 508 7.75 -11.04 -6.33
N ASP A 509 6.71 -11.81 -6.65
CA ASP A 509 5.96 -12.70 -5.75
C ASP A 509 6.85 -13.67 -4.95
N ARG A 510 8.10 -13.84 -5.43
CA ARG A 510 9.14 -14.72 -4.89
C ARG A 510 8.75 -16.18 -4.99
N VAL A 511 8.12 -16.56 -6.10
CA VAL A 511 7.67 -17.92 -6.39
C VAL A 511 8.80 -18.95 -6.20
N ALA A 512 10.06 -18.56 -6.47
CA ALA A 512 11.24 -19.39 -6.28
C ALA A 512 11.56 -19.77 -4.82
N TYR A 513 11.03 -19.03 -3.85
CA TYR A 513 11.19 -19.29 -2.42
C TYR A 513 10.02 -20.10 -1.83
N GLU A 514 9.04 -20.48 -2.66
CA GLU A 514 7.83 -21.15 -2.22
C GLU A 514 7.94 -22.67 -2.29
N PHE A 515 7.48 -23.37 -1.25
CA PHE A 515 7.37 -24.83 -1.27
C PHE A 515 6.20 -25.24 -2.18
N THR A 516 6.45 -25.67 -3.40
CA THR A 516 5.37 -26.02 -4.32
C THR A 516 4.61 -27.27 -3.85
N LEU A 517 3.31 -27.14 -3.58
CA LEU A 517 2.46 -28.29 -3.27
C LEU A 517 2.36 -29.19 -4.50
N PRO A 518 2.37 -30.53 -4.35
CA PRO A 518 2.06 -31.43 -5.45
C PRO A 518 0.68 -31.12 -6.04
N LEU A 519 0.62 -30.87 -7.35
CA LEU A 519 -0.63 -30.64 -8.06
C LEU A 519 -1.54 -31.87 -7.94
N SER A 520 -2.80 -31.63 -7.58
CA SER A 520 -3.84 -32.64 -7.46
C SER A 520 -5.12 -32.18 -8.17
N VAL A 521 -5.97 -33.13 -8.57
CA VAL A 521 -7.25 -32.81 -9.20
C VAL A 521 -8.37 -33.67 -8.61
N ALA A 522 -9.52 -33.04 -8.40
CA ALA A 522 -10.78 -33.67 -8.02
C ALA A 522 -11.79 -33.53 -9.15
N ILE A 523 -12.67 -34.53 -9.30
CA ILE A 523 -13.80 -34.51 -10.21
C ILE A 523 -15.05 -34.70 -9.35
N THR A 524 -15.96 -33.74 -9.37
CA THR A 524 -17.23 -33.76 -8.61
C THR A 524 -18.42 -33.73 -9.57
N THR A 525 -19.60 -34.09 -9.07
CA THR A 525 -20.83 -34.22 -9.85
C THR A 525 -21.98 -33.52 -9.15
N ALA A 526 -22.85 -32.83 -9.89
CA ALA A 526 -24.14 -32.39 -9.35
C ALA A 526 -25.10 -33.60 -9.16
N GLU A 527 -26.11 -33.47 -8.29
CA GLU A 527 -27.15 -34.50 -8.12
C GLU A 527 -27.74 -34.93 -9.47
N SER A 528 -27.98 -36.23 -9.63
CA SER A 528 -28.22 -36.85 -10.93
C SER A 528 -29.67 -37.32 -11.11
N ALA A 529 -30.18 -37.21 -12.34
CA ALA A 529 -31.33 -37.96 -12.84
C ALA A 529 -30.86 -39.18 -13.66
N CYS A 530 -31.69 -40.22 -13.77
CA CYS A 530 -31.36 -41.41 -14.57
C CYS A 530 -31.62 -41.14 -16.05
N ARG A 531 -30.75 -41.66 -16.92
CA ARG A 531 -30.84 -41.55 -18.40
C ARG A 531 -30.65 -40.12 -18.95
N GLU A 532 -29.91 -39.28 -18.24
CA GLU A 532 -29.52 -37.95 -18.69
C GLU A 532 -28.00 -37.76 -18.61
N TYR A 533 -27.50 -36.78 -19.37
CA TYR A 533 -26.14 -36.29 -19.21
C TYR A 533 -26.00 -35.56 -17.87
N VAL A 534 -25.02 -35.95 -17.07
CA VAL A 534 -24.73 -35.30 -15.77
C VAL A 534 -23.52 -34.39 -15.92
N MET A 535 -23.54 -33.25 -15.24
CA MET A 535 -22.45 -32.29 -15.19
C MET A 535 -21.35 -32.78 -14.23
N PHE A 536 -20.12 -32.81 -14.73
CA PHE A 536 -18.90 -33.08 -13.96
C PHE A 536 -18.04 -31.84 -13.96
N THR A 537 -17.50 -31.49 -12.79
CA THR A 537 -16.62 -30.33 -12.62
C THR A 537 -15.26 -30.82 -12.12
N ALA A 538 -14.20 -30.42 -12.82
CA ALA A 538 -12.83 -30.59 -12.33
C ALA A 538 -12.38 -29.39 -11.50
N THR A 539 -11.73 -29.68 -10.38
CA THR A 539 -11.12 -28.69 -9.48
C THR A 539 -9.70 -29.12 -9.18
N ALA A 540 -8.75 -28.26 -9.51
CA ALA A 540 -7.35 -28.44 -9.16
C ALA A 540 -7.05 -27.86 -7.77
N ALA A 541 -6.07 -28.44 -7.08
CA ALA A 541 -5.52 -27.93 -5.83
C ALA A 541 -4.03 -28.30 -5.74
N GLY A 542 -3.23 -27.47 -5.07
CA GLY A 542 -1.76 -27.57 -5.14
C GLY A 542 -1.21 -27.10 -6.50
N GLY A 543 0.10 -27.13 -6.66
CA GLY A 543 0.78 -26.39 -7.73
C GLY A 543 0.54 -24.88 -7.66
N SER A 544 0.95 -24.16 -8.70
CA SER A 544 0.70 -22.72 -8.83
C SER A 544 -0.36 -22.41 -9.90
N PRO A 545 -1.39 -21.59 -9.62
CA PRO A 545 -2.29 -21.08 -10.66
C PRO A 545 -1.58 -20.08 -11.61
N PRO A 546 -2.12 -19.76 -12.80
CA PRO A 546 -3.36 -20.29 -13.38
C PRO A 546 -3.25 -21.76 -13.81
N TYR A 547 -4.36 -22.49 -13.70
CA TYR A 547 -4.46 -23.89 -14.12
C TYR A 547 -5.02 -24.01 -15.53
N GLN A 548 -4.39 -24.83 -16.36
CA GLN A 548 -4.88 -25.21 -17.68
C GLN A 548 -5.53 -26.58 -17.61
N TYR A 549 -6.80 -26.66 -18.04
CA TYR A 549 -7.58 -27.90 -18.04
C TYR A 549 -7.74 -28.41 -19.48
N SER A 550 -7.48 -29.69 -19.67
CA SER A 550 -7.75 -30.40 -20.92
C SER A 550 -8.46 -31.71 -20.63
N TRP A 551 -9.42 -32.07 -21.47
CA TRP A 551 -10.22 -33.29 -21.32
C TRP A 551 -10.02 -34.22 -22.52
N SER A 552 -10.01 -35.53 -22.24
CA SER A 552 -9.96 -36.59 -23.25
C SER A 552 -10.88 -37.75 -22.85
N GLY A 553 -11.23 -38.61 -23.81
CA GLY A 553 -12.16 -39.73 -23.61
C GLY A 553 -13.57 -39.43 -24.12
N SER A 554 -14.57 -40.10 -23.54
CA SER A 554 -15.98 -39.97 -23.90
C SER A 554 -16.67 -38.95 -23.00
N PHE A 555 -17.03 -37.80 -23.55
CA PHE A 555 -17.79 -36.75 -22.87
C PHE A 555 -18.37 -35.77 -23.90
N VAL A 556 -19.31 -34.92 -23.45
CA VAL A 556 -19.82 -33.77 -24.19
C VAL A 556 -19.25 -32.49 -23.57
N PRO A 557 -18.55 -31.63 -24.33
CA PRO A 557 -18.01 -30.39 -23.81
C PRO A 557 -19.12 -29.41 -23.39
N VAL A 558 -18.81 -28.54 -22.44
CA VAL A 558 -19.66 -27.42 -22.03
C VAL A 558 -19.12 -26.15 -22.67
N ALA A 559 -19.93 -25.47 -23.48
CA ALA A 559 -19.49 -24.25 -24.17
C ALA A 559 -19.05 -23.18 -23.16
N GLY A 560 -17.90 -22.54 -23.44
CA GLY A 560 -17.32 -21.52 -22.56
C GLY A 560 -16.63 -22.05 -21.30
N SER A 561 -16.49 -23.36 -21.12
CA SER A 561 -15.82 -23.94 -19.94
C SER A 561 -14.78 -25.00 -20.33
N THR A 562 -13.58 -24.89 -19.76
CA THR A 562 -12.54 -25.94 -19.83
C THR A 562 -12.57 -26.87 -18.61
N ARG A 563 -13.36 -26.52 -17.58
CA ARG A 563 -13.44 -27.25 -16.30
C ARG A 563 -14.61 -28.21 -16.22
N ASN A 564 -15.68 -27.94 -16.99
CA ASN A 564 -16.92 -28.70 -16.92
C ASN A 564 -17.11 -29.57 -18.17
N VAL A 565 -17.51 -30.82 -17.94
CA VAL A 565 -17.93 -31.75 -19.01
C VAL A 565 -19.24 -32.42 -18.65
N ARG A 566 -19.95 -32.92 -19.64
CA ARG A 566 -21.16 -33.73 -19.47
C ARG A 566 -20.86 -35.17 -19.84
N MET A 567 -21.26 -36.12 -19.00
CA MET A 567 -21.03 -37.54 -19.25
C MET A 567 -22.34 -38.33 -19.17
N TYR A 568 -22.49 -39.31 -20.06
CA TYR A 568 -23.56 -40.31 -20.07
C TYR A 568 -23.13 -41.61 -19.38
N TRP A 569 -24.09 -42.50 -19.11
CA TRP A 569 -23.79 -43.76 -18.42
C TRP A 569 -22.66 -44.54 -19.11
N GLN A 570 -21.66 -44.98 -18.34
CA GLN A 570 -20.42 -45.63 -18.77
C GLN A 570 -19.39 -44.78 -19.52
N ASP A 571 -19.68 -43.50 -19.78
CA ASP A 571 -18.66 -42.59 -20.28
C ASP A 571 -17.46 -42.56 -19.34
N THR A 572 -16.28 -42.45 -19.93
CA THR A 572 -15.01 -42.34 -19.21
C THR A 572 -14.26 -41.13 -19.74
N ALA A 573 -13.98 -40.19 -18.85
CA ALA A 573 -13.29 -38.95 -19.17
C ALA A 573 -12.02 -38.84 -18.31
N THR A 574 -10.94 -38.35 -18.91
CA THR A 574 -9.69 -38.02 -18.22
C THR A 574 -9.46 -36.53 -18.33
N VAL A 575 -9.37 -35.86 -17.18
CA VAL A 575 -8.90 -34.48 -17.11
C VAL A 575 -7.39 -34.48 -16.88
N THR A 576 -6.68 -33.67 -17.63
CA THR A 576 -5.29 -33.30 -17.35
C THR A 576 -5.26 -31.83 -16.98
N VAL A 577 -4.68 -31.56 -15.82
CA VAL A 577 -4.48 -30.22 -15.30
C VAL A 577 -2.99 -29.92 -15.30
N THR A 578 -2.61 -28.76 -15.81
CA THR A 578 -1.25 -28.22 -15.74
C THR A 578 -1.28 -26.91 -14.97
N SER A 579 -0.38 -26.74 -14.01
CA SER A 579 -0.18 -25.49 -13.25
C SER A 579 0.93 -24.63 -13.88
N SER A 580 0.96 -23.35 -13.54
CA SER A 580 1.92 -22.36 -14.07
C SER A 580 3.37 -22.64 -13.64
N ASP A 581 3.56 -23.34 -12.52
CA ASP A 581 4.84 -23.87 -12.04
C ASP A 581 5.34 -25.09 -12.83
N GLY A 582 4.61 -25.53 -13.86
CA GLY A 582 4.97 -26.65 -14.73
C GLY A 582 4.60 -28.03 -14.21
N GLN A 583 3.90 -28.17 -13.08
CA GLN A 583 3.37 -29.47 -12.67
C GLN A 583 2.20 -29.89 -13.55
N SER A 584 2.02 -31.20 -13.73
CA SER A 584 0.94 -31.77 -14.51
C SER A 584 0.41 -33.03 -13.85
N VAL A 585 -0.91 -33.12 -13.68
CA VAL A 585 -1.59 -34.28 -13.10
C VAL A 585 -2.80 -34.66 -13.95
N SER A 586 -3.06 -35.96 -14.09
CA SER A 586 -4.24 -36.46 -14.78
C SER A 586 -5.11 -37.29 -13.86
N LYS A 587 -6.43 -37.21 -14.02
CA LYS A 587 -7.39 -38.05 -13.31
C LYS A 587 -8.49 -38.54 -14.23
N THR A 588 -8.71 -39.84 -14.18
CA THR A 588 -9.76 -40.52 -14.94
C THR A 588 -10.98 -40.75 -14.05
N HIS A 589 -12.16 -40.48 -14.59
CA HIS A 589 -13.43 -40.82 -13.96
C HIS A 589 -14.30 -41.61 -14.96
N THR A 590 -14.95 -42.67 -14.48
CA THR A 590 -15.96 -43.41 -15.23
C THR A 590 -17.30 -43.21 -14.55
N TYR A 591 -18.27 -42.64 -15.27
CA TYR A 591 -19.60 -42.43 -14.71
C TYR A 591 -20.34 -43.76 -14.59
N ARG A 592 -20.54 -44.21 -13.34
CA ARG A 592 -21.33 -45.39 -13.01
C ARG A 592 -22.41 -45.02 -12.02
N ARG A 593 -23.67 -45.10 -12.44
CA ARG A 593 -24.83 -44.98 -11.56
C ARG A 593 -25.70 -46.23 -11.66
N VAL A 594 -26.20 -46.69 -10.51
CA VAL A 594 -27.22 -47.73 -10.42
C VAL A 594 -28.58 -47.05 -10.33
N CYS A 595 -29.41 -47.20 -11.36
CA CYS A 595 -30.76 -46.69 -11.36
C CYS A 595 -31.72 -47.67 -10.66
N PRO A 596 -32.73 -47.18 -9.91
CA PRO A 596 -33.76 -48.05 -9.32
C PRO A 596 -34.46 -48.85 -10.43
N GLY A 597 -34.48 -50.18 -10.30
CA GLY A 597 -35.11 -51.09 -11.26
C GLY A 597 -34.18 -52.06 -12.00
N GLY A 598 -32.86 -52.03 -11.74
CA GLY A 598 -31.93 -53.10 -12.15
C GLY A 598 -31.68 -53.26 -13.67
N GLY A 599 -32.25 -52.40 -14.50
CA GLY A 599 -31.90 -52.34 -15.93
C GLY A 599 -30.60 -51.57 -16.13
N ASN A 600 -29.58 -52.22 -16.69
CA ASN A 600 -28.69 -51.50 -17.60
C ASN A 600 -29.58 -50.85 -18.69
N PRO A 601 -29.26 -49.63 -19.15
CA PRO A 601 -30.05 -48.95 -20.18
C PRO A 601 -30.30 -49.83 -21.41
#